data_AF-A0A845JYJ1-F1
#
_entry.id   AF-A0A845JYJ1-F1
#
_cell.length_a   1.000
_cell.length_b   1.000
_cell.length_c   1.000
_cell.angle_alpha   90.00
_cell.angle_beta   90.00
_cell.angle_gamma   90.00
#
_symmetry.space_group_name_H-M   'P 1'
#
loop_
_entity.id
_entity.type
_entity.pdbx_description
1 polymer ?
#
loop_
_entity_poly.entity_id
_entity_poly.type
_entity_poly.pdbx_seq_one_letter_code
_entity_poly.pdbx_strand_id
1 'polypeptide(L)'
;MNLSLIHPHSSDEHNLIDRLFAIEPVKMKYDKIIRELVDGLFSREQLMKKFDELKKTVRDARKRDTTAVKARNERGYPAPFGFQPPGIKEFIDKRSNSIERQLNGTETGYIFKHGRPGGRLGHLAKGNFGRGRLAMHIMIQADVNEDKWVTKEELHTMLGGWFDSMDREKAGKLNKASFIKSLPEAFFQNSRKPAGRIPEPYVAEGLFALADSDKDGVVTKEDLTSSLNRLLENKNPDNSAKLDQRSMMIGIRSLIRQ
;
A
#
# COMPACT_ATOMS: atom_id res chain seq x y z
N MET A 1 16.08 4.54 15.37
CA MET A 1 15.80 5.97 15.09
C MET A 1 17.10 6.67 14.76
N ASN A 2 17.57 6.52 13.53
CA ASN A 2 18.84 7.09 13.09
C ASN A 2 18.66 7.84 11.77
N LEU A 3 17.65 8.68 11.59
CA LEU A 3 17.44 9.35 10.30
C LEU A 3 18.52 10.40 10.03
N SER A 4 19.00 10.52 8.80
CA SER A 4 20.00 11.51 8.41
C SER A 4 19.50 12.96 8.58
N LEU A 5 20.35 13.84 9.09
CA LEU A 5 20.13 15.29 9.15
C LEU A 5 20.44 15.97 7.81
N ILE A 6 21.42 15.44 7.06
CA ILE A 6 21.83 15.98 5.75
C ILE A 6 20.95 15.48 4.59
N HIS A 7 19.93 14.66 4.90
CA HIS A 7 18.92 14.20 3.94
C HIS A 7 17.51 14.44 4.52
N PRO A 8 17.07 15.70 4.67
CA PRO A 8 15.81 16.06 5.34
C PRO A 8 14.57 15.87 4.46
N HIS A 9 14.64 15.03 3.43
CA HIS A 9 13.56 14.77 2.50
C HIS A 9 13.30 13.27 2.34
N SER A 10 12.12 12.96 1.85
CA SER A 10 11.66 11.59 1.67
C SER A 10 12.04 11.03 0.28
N SER A 11 12.36 11.87 -0.70
CA SER A 11 12.77 11.42 -2.03
C SER A 11 14.15 10.75 -2.01
N ASP A 12 14.40 9.87 -2.97
CA ASP A 12 15.71 9.23 -3.14
C ASP A 12 16.80 10.27 -3.44
N GLU A 13 16.46 11.34 -4.16
CA GLU A 13 17.34 12.47 -4.49
C GLU A 13 16.56 13.79 -4.42
N HIS A 14 17.22 14.87 -4.02
CA HIS A 14 16.65 16.22 -4.08
C HIS A 14 17.74 17.21 -4.48
N ASN A 15 17.99 17.29 -5.80
CA ASN A 15 19.06 18.07 -6.42
C ASN A 15 19.33 19.45 -5.81
N LEU A 16 18.30 20.20 -5.44
CA LEU A 16 18.48 21.52 -4.82
C LEU A 16 19.11 21.42 -3.41
N ILE A 17 18.61 20.52 -2.56
CA ILE A 17 19.07 20.37 -1.17
C ILE A 17 20.48 19.79 -1.19
N ASP A 18 20.71 18.78 -2.04
CA ASP A 18 22.02 18.16 -2.22
C ASP A 18 23.08 19.19 -2.66
N ARG A 19 22.73 20.06 -3.61
CA ARG A 19 23.61 21.17 -4.05
C ARG A 19 23.84 22.21 -2.96
N LEU A 20 22.81 22.54 -2.17
CA LEU A 20 22.95 23.49 -1.07
C LEU A 20 23.89 22.96 0.01
N PHE A 21 23.80 21.68 0.36
CA PHE A 21 24.70 21.05 1.33
C PHE A 21 26.12 20.83 0.79
N ALA A 22 26.31 20.78 -0.53
CA ALA A 22 27.64 20.77 -1.14
C ALA A 22 28.36 22.13 -1.02
N ILE A 23 27.65 23.22 -0.70
CA ILE A 23 28.24 24.55 -0.46
C ILE A 23 28.61 24.66 1.02
N GLU A 24 29.90 24.57 1.35
CA GLU A 24 30.39 24.50 2.74
C GLU A 24 29.85 25.63 3.65
N PRO A 25 29.85 26.92 3.26
CA PRO A 25 29.28 27.97 4.10
C PRO A 25 27.79 27.80 4.39
N VAL A 26 27.03 27.19 3.48
CA VAL A 26 25.58 26.93 3.66
C VAL A 26 25.40 25.77 4.63
N LYS A 27 26.15 24.68 4.45
CA LYS A 27 26.13 23.54 5.37
C LYS A 27 26.51 23.95 6.80
N MET A 28 27.56 24.76 6.98
CA MET A 28 27.94 25.25 8.31
C MET A 28 26.83 26.06 8.98
N LYS A 29 26.13 26.91 8.23
CA LYS A 29 24.98 27.68 8.74
C LYS A 29 23.83 26.75 9.14
N TYR A 30 23.56 25.72 8.33
CA TYR A 30 22.56 24.72 8.65
C TYR A 30 22.91 23.96 9.94
N ASP A 31 24.12 23.42 10.04
CA ASP A 31 24.58 22.69 11.23
C ASP A 31 24.50 23.55 12.50
N LYS A 32 24.82 24.85 12.38
CA LYS A 32 24.67 25.82 13.47
C LYS A 32 23.21 25.96 13.93
N ILE A 33 22.27 26.13 13.01
CA ILE A 33 20.84 26.24 13.33
C ILE A 33 20.34 24.96 14.01
N ILE A 34 20.74 23.80 13.51
CA ILE A 34 20.35 22.51 14.11
C ILE A 34 20.90 22.39 15.54
N ARG A 35 22.14 22.81 15.79
CA ARG A 35 22.72 22.86 17.15
C ARG A 35 21.92 23.78 18.07
N GLU A 36 21.66 25.02 17.65
CA GLU A 36 20.88 25.98 18.44
C GLU A 36 19.49 25.43 18.81
N LEU A 37 18.83 24.72 17.89
CA LEU A 37 17.54 24.09 18.12
C LEU A 37 17.62 22.93 19.12
N VAL A 38 18.62 22.05 18.97
CA VAL A 38 18.77 20.84 19.79
C VAL A 38 19.33 21.15 21.18
N ASP A 39 20.15 22.18 21.31
CA ASP A 39 20.66 22.64 22.61
C ASP A 39 19.60 23.48 23.36
N GLY A 40 18.71 24.15 22.62
CA GLY A 40 17.61 24.95 23.16
C GLY A 40 16.29 24.19 23.26
N LEU A 41 15.33 24.56 22.41
CA LEU A 41 13.93 24.13 22.47
C LEU A 41 13.75 22.61 22.40
N PHE A 42 14.59 21.94 21.61
CA PHE A 42 14.54 20.50 21.39
C PHE A 42 15.58 19.73 22.22
N SER A 43 16.08 20.33 23.30
CA SER A 43 16.96 19.62 24.22
C SER A 43 16.24 18.43 24.83
N ARG A 44 17.01 17.37 25.11
CA ARG A 44 16.48 16.12 25.70
C ARG A 44 15.64 16.42 26.93
N GLU A 45 16.14 17.29 27.81
CA GLU A 45 15.46 17.68 29.05
C GLU A 45 14.14 18.41 28.78
N GLN A 46 14.15 19.39 27.85
CA GLN A 46 12.93 20.12 27.49
C GLN A 46 11.88 19.21 26.85
N LEU A 47 12.30 18.31 25.95
CA LEU A 47 11.41 17.33 25.32
C LEU A 47 10.79 16.37 26.34
N MET A 48 11.59 15.86 27.28
CA MET A 48 11.09 14.98 28.35
C MET A 48 10.10 15.71 29.25
N LYS A 49 10.43 16.94 29.68
CA LYS A 49 9.55 17.78 30.49
C LYS A 49 8.22 18.05 29.78
N LYS A 50 8.27 18.48 28.51
CA LYS A 50 7.07 18.74 27.70
C LYS A 50 6.23 17.50 27.49
N PHE A 51 6.87 16.35 27.28
CA PHE A 51 6.16 15.07 27.18
C PHE A 51 5.44 14.71 28.48
N ASP A 52 6.09 14.88 29.64
CA ASP A 52 5.45 14.60 30.93
C ASP A 52 4.30 15.59 31.23
N GLU A 53 4.44 16.87 30.87
CA GLU A 53 3.36 17.86 30.91
C GLU A 53 2.15 17.41 30.05
N LEU A 54 2.39 17.07 28.78
CA LEU A 54 1.35 16.58 27.86
C LEU A 54 0.71 15.28 28.34
N LYS A 55 1.51 14.35 28.86
CA LYS A 55 1.02 13.08 29.40
C LYS A 55 0.09 13.31 30.58
N LYS A 56 0.37 14.31 31.43
CA LYS A 56 -0.48 14.70 32.55
C LYS A 56 -1.79 15.29 32.07
N THR A 57 -1.78 16.21 31.09
CA THR A 57 -3.00 16.86 30.58
C THR A 57 -3.96 15.88 29.91
N VAL A 58 -3.45 14.89 29.17
CA VAL A 58 -4.30 13.91 28.47
C VAL A 58 -4.65 12.68 29.31
N ARG A 59 -4.18 12.59 30.56
CA ARG A 59 -4.29 11.37 31.39
C ARG A 59 -5.73 10.90 31.52
N ASP A 60 -6.64 11.80 31.84
CA ASP A 60 -8.04 11.44 32.12
C ASP A 60 -8.83 11.18 30.84
N ALA A 61 -8.51 11.88 29.74
CA ALA A 61 -9.05 11.55 28.42
C ALA A 61 -8.64 10.13 28.00
N ARG A 62 -7.36 9.76 28.16
CA ARG A 62 -6.86 8.41 27.88
C ARG A 62 -7.52 7.34 28.73
N LYS A 63 -7.77 7.61 30.03
CA LYS A 63 -8.47 6.68 30.90
C LYS A 63 -9.90 6.44 30.42
N ARG A 64 -10.66 7.51 30.13
CA ARG A 64 -12.03 7.41 29.61
C ARG A 64 -12.08 6.59 28.32
N ASP A 65 -11.17 6.89 27.39
CA ASP A 65 -11.09 6.19 26.11
C ASP A 65 -10.75 4.69 26.29
N THR A 66 -9.77 4.38 27.14
CA THR A 66 -9.41 2.98 27.47
C THR A 66 -10.59 2.22 28.09
N THR A 67 -11.35 2.85 28.99
CA THR A 67 -12.55 2.24 29.59
C THR A 67 -13.63 2.03 28.53
N ALA A 68 -13.84 2.99 27.64
CA ALA A 68 -14.86 2.90 26.59
C ALA A 68 -14.53 1.80 25.55
N VAL A 69 -13.27 1.70 25.13
CA VAL A 69 -12.78 0.61 24.25
C VAL A 69 -13.01 -0.76 24.89
N LYS A 70 -12.70 -0.91 26.19
CA LYS A 70 -12.97 -2.15 26.93
C LYS A 70 -14.46 -2.48 27.03
N ALA A 71 -15.29 -1.48 27.32
CA ALA A 71 -16.74 -1.66 27.42
C ALA A 71 -17.37 -2.09 26.09
N ARG A 72 -16.85 -1.61 24.96
CA ARG A 72 -17.31 -1.98 23.61
C ARG A 72 -16.69 -3.27 23.08
N ASN A 73 -15.83 -3.94 23.86
CA ASN A 73 -15.06 -5.11 23.44
C ASN A 73 -14.37 -4.90 22.08
N GLU A 74 -13.86 -3.69 21.86
CA GLU A 74 -13.24 -3.33 20.58
C GLU A 74 -11.89 -4.01 20.44
N ARG A 75 -11.75 -4.80 19.37
CA ARG A 75 -10.44 -5.28 18.93
C ARG A 75 -9.68 -4.07 18.38
N GLY A 76 -8.82 -3.49 19.21
CA GLY A 76 -7.97 -2.36 18.81
C GLY A 76 -7.25 -2.61 17.49
N TYR A 77 -6.95 -1.54 16.76
CA TYR A 77 -6.36 -1.64 15.42
C TYR A 77 -5.03 -2.43 15.51
N PRO A 78 -4.92 -3.64 14.91
CA PRO A 78 -3.72 -4.42 15.01
C PRO A 78 -2.59 -3.69 14.28
N ALA A 79 -1.44 -3.52 14.95
CA ALA A 79 -0.27 -2.98 14.29
C ALA A 79 0.13 -3.89 13.12
N PRO A 80 0.34 -3.35 11.91
CA PRO A 80 0.80 -4.14 10.78
C PRO A 80 2.05 -4.94 11.16
N PHE A 81 2.02 -6.25 10.91
CA PHE A 81 3.14 -7.17 11.16
C PHE A 81 3.67 -7.22 12.60
N GLY A 82 2.82 -6.89 13.60
CA GLY A 82 3.23 -6.94 15.01
C GLY A 82 4.28 -5.90 15.39
N PHE A 83 4.52 -4.89 14.53
CA PHE A 83 5.45 -3.82 14.82
C PHE A 83 5.00 -3.04 16.06
N GLN A 84 5.83 -3.04 17.09
CA GLN A 84 5.64 -2.22 18.28
C GLN A 84 6.59 -1.03 18.19
N PRO A 85 6.10 0.20 17.97
CA PRO A 85 6.96 1.37 18.00
C PRO A 85 7.55 1.55 19.41
N PRO A 86 8.78 2.08 19.52
CA PRO A 86 9.36 2.40 20.82
C PRO A 86 8.52 3.45 21.55
N GLY A 87 8.60 3.46 22.87
CA GLY A 87 7.95 4.49 23.68
C GLY A 87 8.52 5.88 23.38
N ILE A 88 7.73 6.94 23.60
CA ILE A 88 8.16 8.32 23.29
C ILE A 88 9.43 8.72 24.05
N LYS A 89 9.60 8.31 25.32
CA LYS A 89 10.83 8.58 26.09
C LYS A 89 12.05 7.91 25.44
N GLU A 90 11.91 6.63 25.11
CA GLU A 90 12.96 5.88 24.42
C GLU A 90 13.29 6.47 23.05
N PHE A 91 12.28 6.98 22.33
CA PHE A 91 12.48 7.71 21.08
C PHE A 91 13.31 8.98 21.30
N ILE A 92 12.95 9.82 22.27
CA ILE A 92 13.66 11.05 22.59
C ILE A 92 15.13 10.72 22.87
N ASP A 93 15.41 9.75 23.74
CA ASP A 93 16.78 9.36 24.07
C ASP A 93 17.57 8.88 22.85
N LYS A 94 17.01 7.92 22.10
CA LYS A 94 17.66 7.36 20.91
C LYS A 94 17.87 8.41 19.83
N ARG A 95 16.92 9.33 19.63
CA ARG A 95 17.00 10.35 18.60
C ARG A 95 17.96 11.47 18.99
N SER A 96 17.92 11.98 20.21
CA SER A 96 18.88 13.00 20.67
C SER A 96 20.31 12.49 20.55
N ASN A 97 20.58 11.24 20.96
CA ASN A 97 21.90 10.61 20.80
C ASN A 97 22.32 10.48 19.32
N SER A 98 21.38 10.13 18.43
CA SER A 98 21.66 10.05 16.98
C SER A 98 21.98 11.41 16.38
N ILE A 99 21.28 12.47 16.79
CA ILE A 99 21.52 13.84 16.33
C ILE A 99 22.90 14.32 16.79
N GLU A 100 23.24 14.11 18.06
CA GLU A 100 24.54 14.49 18.62
C GLU A 100 25.70 13.82 17.86
N ARG A 101 25.60 12.50 17.61
CA ARG A 101 26.59 11.78 16.81
C ARG A 101 26.73 12.31 15.38
N GLN A 102 25.61 12.63 14.73
CA GLN A 102 25.63 13.19 13.37
C GLN A 102 26.25 14.59 13.31
N LEU A 103 25.90 15.47 14.26
CA LEU A 103 26.49 16.80 14.35
C LEU A 103 27.99 16.75 14.65
N ASN A 104 28.44 15.77 15.44
CA ASN A 104 29.85 15.55 15.73
C ASN A 104 30.59 14.80 14.61
N GLY A 105 29.92 14.47 13.50
CA GLY A 105 30.50 13.79 12.35
C GLY A 105 30.85 12.32 12.58
N THR A 106 30.37 11.70 13.67
CA THR A 106 30.64 10.29 13.97
C THR A 106 29.69 9.34 13.27
N GLU A 107 28.54 9.84 12.80
CA GLU A 107 27.56 9.09 11.99
C GLU A 107 26.97 9.99 10.90
N THR A 108 26.52 9.42 9.79
CA THR A 108 25.79 10.16 8.74
C THR A 108 24.27 10.04 8.86
N GLY A 109 23.82 9.09 9.68
CA GLY A 109 22.43 8.66 9.72
C GLY A 109 22.03 7.78 8.53
N TYR A 110 20.92 7.08 8.74
CA TYR A 110 20.17 6.31 7.77
C TYR A 110 19.36 7.24 6.87
N ILE A 111 19.59 7.12 5.58
CA ILE A 111 18.78 7.73 4.53
C ILE A 111 17.70 6.72 4.17
N PHE A 112 16.43 7.09 4.37
CA PHE A 112 15.33 6.26 3.90
C PHE A 112 15.30 6.33 2.38
N LYS A 113 15.81 5.29 1.74
CA LYS A 113 15.61 5.10 0.30
C LYS A 113 14.21 4.54 0.12
N HIS A 114 13.36 5.26 -0.60
CA HIS A 114 12.15 4.66 -1.12
C HIS A 114 12.62 3.60 -2.08
N GLY A 115 12.61 2.33 -1.66
CA GLY A 115 13.14 1.28 -2.51
C GLY A 115 12.43 1.16 -3.87
N ARG A 116 11.37 1.95 -4.16
CA ARG A 116 10.37 1.73 -5.21
C ARG A 116 9.60 3.02 -5.58
N PRO A 117 9.47 3.36 -6.87
CA PRO A 117 8.55 4.41 -7.34
C PRO A 117 7.10 4.09 -6.95
N GLY A 118 6.33 5.09 -6.49
CA GLY A 118 4.86 4.97 -6.37
C GLY A 118 4.24 4.84 -4.96
N GLY A 119 4.92 5.27 -3.89
CA GLY A 119 4.29 5.43 -2.56
C GLY A 119 3.79 4.12 -1.93
N ARG A 120 2.64 4.19 -1.21
CA ARG A 120 2.05 3.13 -0.37
C ARG A 120 1.70 1.82 -1.09
N LEU A 121 1.85 1.76 -2.42
CA LEU A 121 1.65 0.57 -3.27
C LEU A 121 2.93 0.17 -4.05
N GLY A 122 4.04 0.90 -3.88
CA GLY A 122 5.30 0.65 -4.59
C GLY A 122 5.94 -0.71 -4.30
N HIS A 123 5.64 -1.32 -3.15
CA HIS A 123 6.06 -2.71 -2.86
C HIS A 123 5.42 -3.75 -3.79
N LEU A 124 4.30 -3.43 -4.42
CA LEU A 124 3.74 -4.24 -5.49
C LEU A 124 4.44 -3.94 -6.81
N ALA A 125 4.85 -2.69 -7.08
CA ALA A 125 5.46 -2.21 -8.34
C ALA A 125 6.78 -2.90 -8.77
N LYS A 126 7.53 -3.51 -7.85
CA LYS A 126 8.78 -4.27 -8.14
C LYS A 126 8.61 -5.79 -8.24
N GLY A 127 7.41 -6.31 -8.02
CA GLY A 127 7.09 -7.72 -8.31
C GLY A 127 6.38 -7.85 -9.65
N ASN A 128 6.50 -9.00 -10.29
CA ASN A 128 5.71 -9.34 -11.47
C ASN A 128 4.20 -9.18 -11.18
N PHE A 129 3.38 -9.02 -12.23
CA PHE A 129 1.92 -8.91 -12.12
C PHE A 129 1.29 -10.26 -11.76
N GLY A 130 1.45 -10.65 -10.50
CA GLY A 130 0.91 -11.86 -9.91
C GLY A 130 -0.46 -11.67 -9.27
N ARG A 131 -0.95 -12.72 -8.61
CA ARG A 131 -2.28 -12.77 -7.94
C ARG A 131 -2.55 -11.60 -6.99
N GLY A 132 -1.55 -11.14 -6.25
CA GLY A 132 -1.68 -10.00 -5.33
C GLY A 132 -1.93 -8.68 -6.06
N ARG A 133 -1.27 -8.45 -7.21
CA ARG A 133 -1.51 -7.25 -8.03
C ARG A 133 -2.85 -7.30 -8.73
N LEU A 134 -3.29 -8.49 -9.18
CA LEU A 134 -4.63 -8.70 -9.72
C LEU A 134 -5.70 -8.34 -8.68
N ALA A 135 -5.58 -8.83 -7.44
CA ALA A 135 -6.51 -8.48 -6.35
C ALA A 135 -6.61 -6.96 -6.15
N MET A 136 -5.48 -6.27 -6.15
CA MET A 136 -5.46 -4.82 -6.03
C MET A 136 -6.07 -4.10 -7.23
N HIS A 137 -5.81 -4.56 -8.46
CA HIS A 137 -6.44 -3.98 -9.65
C HIS A 137 -7.96 -4.10 -9.60
N ILE A 138 -8.47 -5.26 -9.17
CA ILE A 138 -9.92 -5.46 -9.01
C ILE A 138 -10.47 -4.51 -7.95
N MET A 139 -9.84 -4.40 -6.77
CA MET A 139 -10.30 -3.47 -5.73
C MET A 139 -10.33 -2.03 -6.24
N ILE A 140 -9.28 -1.56 -6.93
CA ILE A 140 -9.18 -0.18 -7.41
C ILE A 140 -10.21 0.13 -8.50
N GLN A 141 -10.54 -0.84 -9.35
CA GLN A 141 -11.44 -0.61 -10.49
C GLN A 141 -12.92 -0.90 -10.17
N ALA A 142 -13.21 -1.77 -9.21
CA ALA A 142 -14.58 -2.10 -8.83
C ALA A 142 -15.15 -1.23 -7.71
N ASP A 143 -14.34 -0.76 -6.75
CA ASP A 143 -14.78 0.08 -5.63
C ASP A 143 -15.04 1.53 -6.09
N VAL A 144 -16.12 1.72 -6.85
CA VAL A 144 -16.48 3.01 -7.47
C VAL A 144 -16.93 4.03 -6.42
N ASN A 145 -17.55 3.57 -5.33
CA ASN A 145 -18.04 4.43 -4.26
C ASN A 145 -16.98 4.75 -3.19
N GLU A 146 -15.78 4.18 -3.31
CA GLU A 146 -14.63 4.34 -2.41
C GLU A 146 -14.91 3.92 -0.96
N ASP A 147 -15.87 3.00 -0.73
CA ASP A 147 -16.22 2.50 0.59
C ASP A 147 -15.25 1.43 1.12
N LYS A 148 -14.29 1.01 0.28
CA LYS A 148 -13.26 -0.03 0.51
C LYS A 148 -13.80 -1.45 0.44
N TRP A 149 -15.01 -1.61 -0.05
CA TRP A 149 -15.64 -2.89 -0.30
C TRP A 149 -16.03 -2.99 -1.77
N VAL A 150 -16.11 -4.22 -2.27
CA VAL A 150 -16.60 -4.50 -3.61
C VAL A 150 -17.87 -5.33 -3.50
N THR A 151 -18.98 -4.78 -3.97
CA THR A 151 -20.27 -5.48 -4.12
C THR A 151 -20.30 -6.39 -5.34
N LYS A 152 -21.31 -7.27 -5.42
CA LYS A 152 -21.52 -8.14 -6.59
C LYS A 152 -21.81 -7.32 -7.84
N GLU A 153 -22.58 -6.26 -7.71
CA GLU A 153 -22.98 -5.34 -8.78
C GLU A 153 -21.78 -4.55 -9.32
N GLU A 154 -20.93 -4.04 -8.42
CA GLU A 154 -19.68 -3.35 -8.77
C GLU A 154 -18.71 -4.29 -9.49
N LEU A 155 -18.53 -5.51 -8.98
CA LEU A 155 -17.66 -6.49 -9.62
C LEU A 155 -18.18 -6.90 -10.99
N HIS A 156 -19.48 -7.17 -11.11
CA HIS A 156 -20.12 -7.51 -12.38
C HIS A 156 -19.90 -6.40 -13.42
N THR A 157 -20.14 -5.14 -13.02
CA THR A 157 -19.97 -3.98 -13.89
C THR A 157 -18.52 -3.85 -14.36
N MET A 158 -17.56 -3.95 -13.44
CA MET A 158 -16.14 -3.89 -13.76
C MET A 158 -15.73 -5.00 -14.75
N LEU A 159 -16.15 -6.24 -14.52
CA LEU A 159 -15.82 -7.38 -15.38
C LEU A 159 -16.47 -7.29 -16.75
N GLY A 160 -17.69 -6.76 -16.83
CA GLY A 160 -18.32 -6.44 -18.10
C GLY A 160 -17.46 -5.46 -18.91
N GLY A 161 -16.97 -4.39 -18.27
CA GLY A 161 -16.06 -3.43 -18.89
C GLY A 161 -14.70 -4.03 -19.28
N TRP A 162 -14.18 -4.99 -18.50
CA TRP A 162 -12.98 -5.76 -18.86
C TRP A 162 -13.18 -6.51 -20.17
N PHE A 163 -14.29 -7.25 -20.29
CA PHE A 163 -14.59 -8.00 -21.50
C PHE A 163 -14.71 -7.07 -22.70
N ASP A 164 -15.48 -5.99 -22.58
CA ASP A 164 -15.69 -5.03 -23.67
C ASP A 164 -14.37 -4.39 -24.15
N SER A 165 -13.42 -4.19 -23.23
CA SER A 165 -12.09 -3.65 -23.55
C SER A 165 -11.19 -4.66 -24.27
N MET A 166 -11.38 -5.95 -23.97
CA MET A 166 -10.65 -7.05 -24.58
C MET A 166 -11.22 -7.42 -25.97
N ASP A 167 -12.54 -7.44 -26.09
CA ASP A 167 -13.28 -7.79 -27.30
C ASP A 167 -13.57 -6.53 -28.16
N ARG A 168 -12.51 -5.83 -28.57
CA ARG A 168 -12.63 -4.58 -29.35
C ARG A 168 -13.34 -4.75 -30.68
N GLU A 169 -13.20 -5.93 -31.28
CA GLU A 169 -13.85 -6.30 -32.53
C GLU A 169 -15.32 -6.72 -32.33
N LYS A 170 -15.78 -6.80 -31.07
CA LYS A 170 -17.14 -7.20 -30.69
C LYS A 170 -17.53 -8.56 -31.26
N ALA A 171 -16.60 -9.51 -31.23
CA ALA A 171 -16.83 -10.87 -31.67
C ALA A 171 -17.73 -11.67 -30.71
N GLY A 172 -17.90 -11.19 -29.47
CA GLY A 172 -18.70 -11.79 -28.41
C GLY A 172 -18.01 -12.98 -27.72
N LYS A 173 -16.82 -13.38 -28.17
CA LYS A 173 -16.09 -14.55 -27.67
C LYS A 173 -14.58 -14.39 -27.84
N LEU A 174 -13.82 -14.86 -26.86
CA LEU A 174 -12.36 -14.84 -26.86
C LEU A 174 -11.83 -16.24 -26.59
N ASN A 175 -11.07 -16.80 -27.53
CA ASN A 175 -10.31 -18.02 -27.26
C ASN A 175 -9.12 -17.73 -26.32
N LYS A 176 -8.47 -18.78 -25.80
CA LYS A 176 -7.34 -18.64 -24.85
C LYS A 176 -6.24 -17.69 -25.32
N ALA A 177 -5.83 -17.78 -26.58
CA ALA A 177 -4.75 -16.96 -27.11
C ALA A 177 -5.15 -15.48 -27.19
N SER A 178 -6.34 -15.20 -27.73
CA SER A 178 -6.88 -13.84 -27.83
C SER A 178 -7.12 -13.26 -26.44
N PHE A 179 -7.74 -14.00 -25.53
CA PHE A 179 -7.99 -13.58 -24.15
C PHE A 179 -6.71 -13.15 -23.43
N ILE A 180 -5.67 -13.99 -23.46
CA ILE A 180 -4.39 -13.68 -22.80
C ILE A 180 -3.72 -12.46 -23.44
N LYS A 181 -3.79 -12.34 -24.77
CA LYS A 181 -3.20 -11.21 -25.52
C LYS A 181 -3.92 -9.90 -25.21
N SER A 182 -5.24 -9.93 -25.05
CA SER A 182 -6.08 -8.74 -24.82
C SER A 182 -6.22 -8.37 -23.34
N LEU A 183 -5.87 -9.26 -22.40
CA LEU A 183 -5.97 -9.03 -20.95
C LEU A 183 -5.34 -7.72 -20.45
N PRO A 184 -4.21 -7.20 -21.00
CA PRO A 184 -3.72 -5.87 -20.67
C PRO A 184 -4.72 -4.74 -20.94
N GLU A 185 -5.59 -4.87 -21.94
CA GLU A 185 -6.62 -3.86 -22.27
C GLU A 185 -7.65 -3.73 -21.14
N ALA A 186 -8.01 -4.85 -20.49
CA ALA A 186 -8.90 -4.85 -19.33
C ALA A 186 -8.27 -4.09 -18.14
N PHE A 187 -6.97 -4.28 -17.88
CA PHE A 187 -6.31 -3.67 -16.73
C PHE A 187 -5.94 -2.20 -16.92
N PHE A 188 -5.75 -1.76 -18.17
CA PHE A 188 -5.21 -0.43 -18.49
C PHE A 188 -6.05 0.30 -19.56
N GLN A 189 -7.37 0.26 -19.44
CA GLN A 189 -8.33 0.80 -20.43
C GLN A 189 -7.98 2.23 -20.89
N ASN A 190 -7.61 3.11 -19.94
CA ASN A 190 -7.31 4.52 -20.19
C ASN A 190 -5.90 4.93 -19.73
N SER A 191 -4.99 3.97 -19.58
CA SER A 191 -3.68 4.19 -18.97
C SER A 191 -2.56 3.60 -19.80
N ARG A 192 -1.36 4.18 -19.66
CA ARG A 192 -0.17 3.64 -20.28
C ARG A 192 0.11 2.24 -19.70
N LYS A 193 0.10 1.23 -20.57
CA LYS A 193 0.46 -0.14 -20.21
C LYS A 193 1.91 -0.18 -19.76
N PRO A 194 2.22 -0.81 -18.62
CA PRO A 194 3.61 -1.04 -18.23
C PRO A 194 4.28 -2.00 -19.22
N ALA A 195 5.59 -1.86 -19.40
CA ALA A 195 6.35 -2.75 -20.26
C ALA A 195 6.44 -4.17 -19.67
N GLY A 196 6.37 -5.19 -20.53
CA GLY A 196 6.46 -6.61 -20.16
C GLY A 196 5.15 -7.38 -20.32
N ARG A 197 5.19 -8.69 -20.06
CA ARG A 197 4.02 -9.57 -20.12
C ARG A 197 3.19 -9.38 -18.84
N ILE A 198 2.02 -8.77 -19.00
CA ILE A 198 1.11 -8.44 -17.91
C ILE A 198 -0.27 -9.01 -18.23
N PRO A 199 -0.86 -9.84 -17.37
CA PRO A 199 -0.32 -10.34 -16.12
C PRO A 199 0.75 -11.42 -16.33
N GLU A 200 1.28 -12.00 -15.25
CA GLU A 200 2.12 -13.21 -15.34
C GLU A 200 1.37 -14.34 -16.07
N PRO A 201 2.07 -15.23 -16.81
CA PRO A 201 1.43 -16.31 -17.56
C PRO A 201 0.46 -17.15 -16.73
N TYR A 202 0.88 -17.61 -15.53
CA TYR A 202 0.01 -18.43 -14.67
C TYR A 202 -1.24 -17.67 -14.19
N VAL A 203 -1.18 -16.34 -14.08
CA VAL A 203 -2.35 -15.51 -13.75
C VAL A 203 -3.28 -15.40 -14.95
N ALA A 204 -2.75 -15.14 -16.13
CA ALA A 204 -3.54 -15.06 -17.35
C ALA A 204 -4.25 -16.40 -17.64
N GLU A 205 -3.51 -17.50 -17.51
CA GLU A 205 -4.03 -18.85 -17.69
C GLU A 205 -5.04 -19.24 -16.62
N GLY A 206 -4.78 -18.90 -15.35
CA GLY A 206 -5.73 -19.16 -14.28
C GLY A 206 -7.01 -18.34 -14.40
N LEU A 207 -6.96 -17.10 -14.89
CA LEU A 207 -8.15 -16.30 -15.20
C LEU A 207 -8.95 -16.89 -16.36
N PHE A 208 -8.27 -17.32 -17.43
CA PHE A 208 -8.93 -17.98 -18.55
C PHE A 208 -9.62 -19.27 -18.09
N ALA A 209 -8.90 -20.16 -17.40
CA ALA A 209 -9.45 -21.43 -16.91
C ALA A 209 -10.57 -21.25 -15.88
N LEU A 210 -10.58 -20.13 -15.17
CA LEU A 210 -11.70 -19.78 -14.29
C LEU A 210 -12.92 -19.36 -15.09
N ALA A 211 -12.74 -18.57 -16.15
CA ALA A 211 -13.82 -18.09 -17.01
C ALA A 211 -14.41 -19.20 -17.90
N ASP A 212 -13.56 -19.99 -18.57
CA ASP A 212 -13.89 -21.15 -19.41
C ASP A 212 -14.29 -22.36 -18.55
N SER A 213 -15.41 -22.23 -17.85
CA SER A 213 -15.84 -23.20 -16.83
C SER A 213 -16.44 -24.48 -17.44
N ASP A 214 -17.03 -24.37 -18.63
CA ASP A 214 -17.57 -25.46 -19.43
C ASP A 214 -16.50 -26.13 -20.32
N LYS A 215 -15.32 -25.52 -20.44
CA LYS A 215 -14.14 -26.06 -21.15
C LYS A 215 -14.36 -26.17 -22.65
N ASP A 216 -15.14 -25.27 -23.22
CA ASP A 216 -15.34 -25.19 -24.66
C ASP A 216 -14.17 -24.48 -25.38
N GLY A 217 -13.25 -23.88 -24.60
CA GLY A 217 -12.05 -23.22 -25.08
C GLY A 217 -12.27 -21.77 -25.50
N VAL A 218 -13.45 -21.22 -25.24
CA VAL A 218 -13.77 -19.81 -25.44
C VAL A 218 -14.35 -19.20 -24.16
N VAL A 219 -14.27 -17.87 -24.07
CA VAL A 219 -14.83 -17.10 -22.96
C VAL A 219 -15.73 -16.02 -23.55
N THR A 220 -16.97 -15.97 -23.09
CA THR A 220 -17.93 -14.89 -23.35
C THR A 220 -17.96 -13.88 -22.19
N LYS A 221 -18.73 -12.80 -22.35
CA LYS A 221 -18.93 -11.81 -21.30
C LYS A 221 -19.66 -12.42 -20.10
N GLU A 222 -20.65 -13.25 -20.37
CA GLU A 222 -21.42 -13.99 -19.40
C GLU A 222 -20.52 -14.96 -18.61
N ASP A 223 -19.61 -15.65 -19.29
CA ASP A 223 -18.66 -16.57 -18.64
C ASP A 223 -17.72 -15.81 -17.69
N LEU A 224 -17.14 -14.70 -18.14
CA LEU A 224 -16.21 -13.92 -17.32
C LEU A 224 -16.89 -13.34 -16.07
N THR A 225 -18.08 -12.77 -16.24
CA THR A 225 -18.84 -12.17 -15.13
C THR A 225 -19.38 -13.23 -14.16
N SER A 226 -19.87 -14.36 -14.66
CA SER A 226 -20.42 -15.44 -13.83
C SER A 226 -19.34 -16.17 -13.03
N SER A 227 -18.19 -16.44 -13.66
CA SER A 227 -17.11 -17.20 -13.04
C SER A 227 -16.45 -16.48 -11.87
N LEU A 228 -16.32 -15.15 -11.95
CA LEU A 228 -15.83 -14.35 -10.83
C LEU A 228 -16.92 -14.00 -9.80
N ASN A 229 -18.20 -14.03 -10.17
CA ASN A 229 -19.29 -13.95 -9.18
C ASN A 229 -19.36 -15.23 -8.33
N ARG A 230 -19.16 -16.40 -8.93
CA ARG A 230 -19.05 -17.68 -8.21
C ARG A 230 -17.85 -17.71 -7.25
N LEU A 231 -16.80 -16.94 -7.54
CA LEU A 231 -15.66 -16.70 -6.63
C LEU A 231 -16.10 -15.99 -5.34
N LEU A 232 -17.11 -15.11 -5.41
CA LEU A 232 -17.67 -14.40 -4.25
C LEU A 232 -18.50 -15.32 -3.35
N GLU A 233 -19.31 -16.19 -3.95
CA GLU A 233 -20.29 -17.01 -3.25
C GLU A 233 -19.67 -18.17 -2.45
N ASN A 234 -18.52 -18.71 -2.89
CA ASN A 234 -17.88 -19.87 -2.27
C ASN A 234 -17.06 -19.58 -1.00
N LYS A 235 -16.92 -18.31 -0.56
CA LYS A 235 -16.03 -17.91 0.55
C LYS A 235 -16.73 -17.26 1.74
N ASN A 236 -18.00 -16.89 1.63
CA ASN A 236 -18.78 -16.23 2.67
C ASN A 236 -20.11 -16.98 2.94
N PRO A 237 -20.16 -17.91 3.92
CA PRO A 237 -21.44 -18.41 4.44
C PRO A 237 -22.16 -17.35 5.29
N ASP A 238 -21.43 -16.38 5.84
CA ASP A 238 -22.02 -15.17 6.40
C ASP A 238 -22.23 -14.16 5.27
N ASN A 239 -23.51 -13.89 5.03
CA ASN A 239 -24.11 -13.12 3.94
C ASN A 239 -23.72 -11.63 3.92
N SER A 240 -22.43 -11.29 4.01
CA SER A 240 -21.96 -9.97 3.61
C SER A 240 -21.72 -10.00 2.10
N ALA A 241 -22.65 -9.41 1.35
CA ALA A 241 -22.62 -9.25 -0.10
C ALA A 241 -21.49 -8.30 -0.58
N LYS A 242 -20.34 -8.28 0.12
CA LYS A 242 -19.26 -7.31 -0.02
C LYS A 242 -17.89 -7.96 0.26
N LEU A 243 -16.88 -7.64 -0.54
CA LEU A 243 -15.50 -8.07 -0.32
C LEU A 243 -14.58 -6.93 0.12
N ASP A 244 -13.84 -7.12 1.21
CA ASP A 244 -12.69 -6.29 1.52
C ASP A 244 -11.42 -6.77 0.80
N GLN A 245 -10.37 -5.94 0.87
CA GLN A 245 -9.06 -6.25 0.28
C GLN A 245 -8.51 -7.62 0.71
N ARG A 246 -8.71 -8.02 1.97
CA ARG A 246 -8.19 -9.30 2.50
C ARG A 246 -8.92 -10.49 1.89
N SER A 247 -10.25 -10.42 1.85
CA SER A 247 -11.11 -11.48 1.33
C SER A 247 -10.90 -11.65 -0.18
N MET A 248 -10.75 -10.53 -0.91
CA MET A 248 -10.36 -10.53 -2.34
C MET A 248 -9.03 -11.24 -2.57
N MET A 249 -7.99 -10.90 -1.81
CA MET A 249 -6.67 -11.54 -1.93
C MET A 249 -6.72 -13.05 -1.65
N ILE A 250 -7.50 -13.47 -0.66
CA ILE A 250 -7.68 -14.89 -0.33
C ILE A 250 -8.43 -15.62 -1.44
N GLY A 251 -9.50 -15.03 -1.97
CA GLY A 251 -10.31 -15.60 -3.06
C GLY A 251 -9.49 -15.87 -4.32
N ILE A 252 -8.73 -14.87 -4.79
CA ILE A 252 -7.89 -15.02 -5.99
C ILE A 252 -6.78 -16.06 -5.79
N ARG A 253 -6.18 -16.13 -4.60
CA ARG A 253 -5.15 -17.14 -4.29
C ARG A 253 -5.68 -18.56 -4.32
N SER A 254 -6.94 -18.78 -3.91
CA SER A 254 -7.52 -20.13 -3.94
C SER A 254 -7.81 -20.64 -5.35
N LEU A 255 -8.03 -19.75 -6.31
CA LEU A 255 -8.53 -20.12 -7.65
C LEU A 255 -7.41 -20.17 -8.69
N ILE A 256 -6.53 -19.19 -8.67
CA ILE A 256 -5.36 -19.18 -9.55
C ILE A 256 -4.25 -19.88 -8.78
N ARG A 257 -3.91 -21.12 -9.16
CA ARG A 257 -2.75 -21.82 -8.60
C ARG A 257 -1.47 -21.35 -9.30
N GLN A 258 -0.35 -21.35 -8.56
CA GLN A 258 0.98 -21.10 -9.11
C GLN A 258 1.57 -22.41 -9.62
#